data_AF-A0A177CCI3-F1
#
_entry.id   AF-A0A177CCI3-F1
#
_cell.length_a   1.000
_cell.length_b   1.000
_cell.length_c   1.000
_cell.angle_alpha   90.00
_cell.angle_beta   90.00
_cell.angle_gamma   90.00
#
_symmetry.space_group_name_H-M   'P 1'
#
loop_
_entity.id
_entity.type
_entity.pdbx_description
1 polymer ?
#
loop_
_entity_poly.entity_id
_entity_poly.type
_entity_poly.pdbx_seq_one_letter_code
_entity_poly.pdbx_strand_id
1 'polypeptide(L)'
;YETREALLRHLSAYDVAKLDIAFHHILSDTEKRTYLNPIRDLLWDIAETEVLLQEGMKLLLLGKDRLALKGRLYDTEGYLKSYGHRKLKVYLLGIFPLQEKTTTSLDRMIRFSINGEASQSRILQDENDLRRIEERLFVYGWSLQRTFLMAFGAPTDLSSSDSKGFWYKVPNIPDRTVELRVYVPSFHDRIFERVELPVSEIPRLSG
;
A
#
# COMPACT_ATOMS: atom_id res chain seq x y z
N TYR A 1 -26.25 15.79 -6.29
CA TYR A 1 -24.79 15.96 -6.48
C TYR A 1 -24.05 15.16 -5.40
N GLU A 2 -24.37 15.37 -4.12
CA GLU A 2 -23.76 14.66 -2.98
C GLU A 2 -23.82 13.12 -3.08
N THR A 3 -24.94 12.53 -3.51
CA THR A 3 -25.07 11.06 -3.65
C THR A 3 -24.13 10.49 -4.71
N ARG A 4 -23.95 11.18 -5.84
CA ARG A 4 -23.03 10.74 -6.91
C ARG A 4 -21.59 10.79 -6.42
N GLU A 5 -21.23 11.87 -5.76
CA GLU A 5 -19.90 12.05 -5.18
C GLU A 5 -19.59 10.97 -4.14
N ALA A 6 -20.54 10.67 -3.25
CA ALA A 6 -20.42 9.60 -2.27
C ALA A 6 -20.24 8.23 -2.92
N LEU A 7 -21.02 7.91 -3.95
CA LEU A 7 -20.89 6.65 -4.69
C LEU A 7 -19.51 6.52 -5.34
N LEU A 8 -19.06 7.54 -6.07
CA LEU A 8 -17.76 7.53 -6.73
C LEU A 8 -16.60 7.41 -5.73
N ARG A 9 -16.74 7.97 -4.52
CA ARG A 9 -15.74 7.83 -3.45
C ARG A 9 -15.57 6.40 -2.95
N HIS A 10 -16.64 5.61 -2.90
CA HIS A 10 -16.60 4.22 -2.43
C HIS A 10 -16.25 3.20 -3.52
N LEU A 11 -16.13 3.64 -4.77
CA LEU A 11 -15.73 2.78 -5.88
C LEU A 11 -14.22 2.86 -6.13
N SER A 12 -13.66 1.72 -6.55
CA SER A 12 -12.31 1.66 -7.11
C SER A 12 -12.22 2.53 -8.37
N ALA A 13 -11.03 3.03 -8.70
CA ALA A 13 -10.85 3.81 -9.92
C ALA A 13 -11.22 3.00 -11.17
N TYR A 14 -10.95 1.70 -11.17
CA TYR A 14 -11.33 0.82 -12.27
C TYR A 14 -12.83 0.62 -12.40
N ASP A 15 -13.57 0.51 -11.28
CA ASP A 15 -15.03 0.50 -11.32
C ASP A 15 -15.60 1.82 -11.84
N VAL A 16 -15.04 2.95 -11.40
CA VAL A 16 -15.41 4.27 -11.91
C VAL A 16 -15.13 4.38 -13.41
N ALA A 17 -13.99 3.88 -13.90
CA ALA A 17 -13.65 3.90 -15.33
C ALA A 17 -14.63 3.09 -16.19
N LYS A 18 -15.09 1.93 -15.70
CA LYS A 18 -16.12 1.12 -16.37
C LYS A 18 -17.46 1.84 -16.42
N LEU A 19 -17.85 2.49 -15.32
CA LEU A 19 -19.08 3.29 -15.28
C LEU A 19 -19.00 4.48 -16.24
N ASP A 20 -17.87 5.16 -16.32
CA ASP A 20 -17.68 6.27 -17.26
C ASP A 20 -17.99 5.82 -18.69
N ILE A 21 -17.45 4.68 -19.12
CA ILE A 21 -17.72 4.12 -20.45
C ILE A 21 -19.18 3.68 -20.61
N ALA A 22 -19.72 2.95 -19.63
CA ALA A 22 -21.08 2.43 -19.69
C ALA A 22 -22.14 3.55 -19.80
N PHE A 23 -21.82 4.75 -19.29
CA PHE A 23 -22.67 5.93 -19.33
C PHE A 23 -22.15 7.01 -20.32
N HIS A 24 -21.45 6.61 -21.38
CA HIS A 24 -21.01 7.49 -22.47
C HIS A 24 -20.17 8.71 -22.01
N HIS A 25 -19.17 8.46 -21.19
CA HIS A 25 -18.23 9.43 -20.61
C HIS A 25 -18.90 10.50 -19.74
N ILE A 26 -19.70 10.04 -18.77
CA ILE A 26 -20.46 10.88 -17.87
C ILE A 26 -19.60 11.72 -16.90
N LEU A 27 -18.32 11.36 -16.70
CA LEU A 27 -17.43 12.07 -15.79
C LEU A 27 -16.87 13.34 -16.45
N SER A 28 -16.95 14.45 -15.73
CA SER A 28 -16.22 15.69 -16.06
C SER A 28 -14.71 15.50 -15.92
N ASP A 29 -13.92 16.39 -16.53
CA ASP A 29 -12.46 16.34 -16.41
C ASP A 29 -11.96 16.45 -14.97
N THR A 30 -12.65 17.25 -14.14
CA THR A 30 -12.37 17.36 -12.71
C THR A 30 -12.63 16.03 -12.00
N GLU A 31 -13.77 15.40 -12.25
CA GLU A 31 -14.09 14.08 -11.68
C GLU A 31 -13.10 13.01 -12.15
N LYS A 32 -12.67 13.04 -13.42
CA LYS A 32 -11.67 12.11 -13.94
C LYS A 32 -10.35 12.24 -13.19
N ARG A 33 -9.87 13.46 -12.94
CA ARG A 33 -8.64 13.69 -12.16
C ARG A 33 -8.74 13.19 -10.73
N THR A 34 -9.93 13.30 -10.12
CA THR A 34 -10.17 12.88 -8.73
C THR A 34 -10.35 11.37 -8.59
N TYR A 35 -11.14 10.76 -9.47
CA TYR A 35 -11.63 9.39 -9.29
C TYR A 35 -10.90 8.34 -10.14
N LEU A 36 -10.20 8.75 -11.21
CA LEU A 36 -9.39 7.84 -12.04
C LEU A 36 -7.92 7.82 -11.61
N ASN A 37 -7.69 7.65 -10.30
CA ASN A 37 -6.35 7.49 -9.73
C ASN A 37 -6.09 6.02 -9.38
N PRO A 38 -5.08 5.35 -9.98
CA PRO A 38 -4.77 3.93 -9.71
C PRO A 38 -4.55 3.58 -8.24
N ILE A 39 -4.16 4.55 -7.40
CA ILE A 39 -3.98 4.33 -5.96
C ILE A 39 -5.31 3.93 -5.31
N ARG A 40 -6.44 4.44 -5.80
CA ARG A 40 -7.80 4.09 -5.32
C ARG A 40 -8.18 2.64 -5.58
N ASP A 41 -7.46 1.93 -6.45
CA ASP A 41 -7.67 0.51 -6.65
C ASP A 41 -6.97 -0.34 -5.57
N LEU A 42 -5.97 0.25 -4.91
CA LEU A 42 -5.09 -0.43 -3.96
C LEU A 42 -5.38 -0.07 -2.51
N LEU A 43 -5.64 1.22 -2.23
CA LEU A 43 -5.69 1.78 -0.88
C LEU A 43 -7.10 2.25 -0.53
N TRP A 44 -7.55 1.91 0.67
CA TRP A 44 -8.84 2.34 1.20
C TRP A 44 -8.85 3.81 1.63
N ASP A 45 -7.90 4.20 2.48
CA ASP A 45 -7.84 5.57 3.04
C ASP A 45 -6.88 6.47 2.26
N ILE A 46 -7.41 7.09 1.21
CA ILE A 46 -6.64 7.99 0.34
C ILE A 46 -6.21 9.26 1.09
N ALA A 47 -7.08 9.79 1.96
CA ALA A 47 -6.76 11.01 2.70
C ALA A 47 -5.59 10.76 3.66
N GLU A 48 -5.64 9.67 4.43
CA GLU A 48 -4.54 9.30 5.32
C GLU A 48 -3.25 9.01 4.55
N THR A 49 -3.36 8.33 3.39
CA THR A 49 -2.22 8.08 2.51
C THR A 49 -1.55 9.39 2.08
N GLU A 50 -2.33 10.37 1.61
CA GLU A 50 -1.80 11.66 1.16
C GLU A 50 -1.06 12.40 2.28
N VAL A 51 -1.60 12.37 3.49
CA VAL A 51 -0.93 13.01 4.63
C VAL A 51 0.37 12.28 4.98
N LEU A 52 0.39 10.95 5.04
CA LEU A 52 1.62 10.21 5.30
C LEU A 52 2.67 10.42 4.19
N LEU A 53 2.26 10.56 2.93
CA LEU A 53 3.14 10.91 1.81
C LEU A 53 3.76 12.30 1.99
N GLN A 54 2.98 13.29 2.44
CA GLN A 54 3.49 14.63 2.78
C GLN A 54 4.46 14.59 3.96
N GLU A 55 4.24 13.67 4.91
CA GLU A 55 5.16 13.41 6.02
C GLU A 55 6.40 12.60 5.59
N GLY A 56 6.53 12.26 4.31
CA GLY A 56 7.73 11.65 3.72
C GLY A 56 7.65 10.13 3.53
N MET A 57 6.49 9.51 3.77
CA MET A 57 6.24 8.13 3.37
C MET A 57 6.56 7.94 1.89
N LYS A 58 7.18 6.80 1.54
CA LYS A 58 7.36 6.38 0.15
C LYS A 58 6.72 5.02 -0.05
N LEU A 59 5.94 4.92 -1.11
CA LEU A 59 5.32 3.69 -1.58
C LEU A 59 6.03 3.23 -2.86
N LEU A 60 6.59 2.03 -2.82
CA LEU A 60 7.23 1.41 -3.98
C LEU A 60 6.31 0.32 -4.52
N LEU A 61 5.84 0.53 -5.75
CA LEU A 61 5.00 -0.42 -6.46
C LEU A 61 5.87 -1.31 -7.36
N LEU A 62 5.82 -2.62 -7.12
CA LEU A 62 6.59 -3.63 -7.82
C LEU A 62 5.65 -4.63 -8.53
N GLY A 63 6.22 -5.38 -9.48
CA GLY A 63 5.49 -6.38 -10.25
C GLY A 63 5.36 -6.04 -11.73
N LYS A 64 5.23 -7.08 -12.56
CA LYS A 64 5.05 -6.95 -14.01
C LYS A 64 3.76 -6.26 -14.42
N ASP A 65 2.73 -6.32 -13.57
CA ASP A 65 1.39 -5.81 -13.86
C ASP A 65 1.19 -4.34 -13.44
N ARG A 66 2.24 -3.67 -12.93
CA ARG A 66 2.18 -2.26 -12.50
C ARG A 66 1.75 -1.31 -13.63
N LEU A 67 2.18 -1.57 -14.86
CA LEU A 67 1.82 -0.75 -16.02
C LEU A 67 0.37 -1.01 -16.44
N ALA A 68 -0.10 -2.26 -16.35
CA ALA A 68 -1.48 -2.61 -16.64
C ALA A 68 -2.45 -1.97 -15.63
N LEU A 69 -2.05 -1.82 -14.36
CA LEU A 69 -2.82 -1.13 -13.33
C LEU A 69 -3.13 0.33 -13.71
N LYS A 70 -2.16 1.03 -14.31
CA LYS A 70 -2.35 2.39 -14.82
C LYS A 70 -3.05 2.41 -16.18
N GLY A 71 -2.64 1.51 -17.08
CA GLY A 71 -3.11 1.46 -18.47
C GLY A 71 -4.62 1.20 -18.57
N ARG A 72 -5.17 0.36 -17.69
CA ARG A 72 -6.60 0.04 -17.67
C ARG A 72 -7.53 1.20 -17.31
N LEU A 73 -7.01 2.31 -16.78
CA LEU A 73 -7.79 3.53 -16.52
C LEU A 73 -7.72 4.51 -17.70
N TYR A 74 -6.67 4.41 -18.52
CA TYR A 74 -6.47 5.26 -19.69
C TYR A 74 -7.16 4.70 -20.93
N ASP A 75 -7.04 3.39 -21.16
CA ASP A 75 -7.72 2.66 -22.23
C ASP A 75 -8.49 1.48 -21.63
N THR A 76 -9.55 1.79 -20.90
CA THR A 76 -10.39 0.81 -20.24
C THR A 76 -11.08 -0.12 -21.23
N GLU A 77 -11.54 0.37 -22.38
CA GLU A 77 -12.20 -0.44 -23.42
C GLU A 77 -11.22 -1.44 -24.06
N GLY A 78 -10.04 -0.97 -24.48
CA GLY A 78 -9.01 -1.84 -25.05
C GLY A 78 -8.48 -2.85 -24.03
N TYR A 79 -8.35 -2.44 -22.77
CA TYR A 79 -7.99 -3.35 -21.69
C TYR A 79 -9.05 -4.45 -21.47
N LEU A 80 -10.34 -4.10 -21.46
CA LEU A 80 -11.42 -5.08 -21.31
C LEU A 80 -11.43 -6.10 -22.44
N LYS A 81 -11.22 -5.66 -23.69
CA LYS A 81 -11.14 -6.55 -24.87
C LYS A 81 -9.96 -7.51 -24.81
N SER A 82 -8.84 -7.07 -24.24
CA SER A 82 -7.57 -7.82 -24.27
C SER A 82 -7.31 -8.67 -23.02
N TYR A 83 -7.84 -8.26 -21.86
CA TYR A 83 -7.43 -8.79 -20.55
C TYR A 83 -8.58 -8.99 -19.56
N GLY A 84 -9.85 -8.83 -19.98
CA GLY A 84 -11.04 -8.53 -19.15
C GLY A 84 -11.32 -9.38 -17.90
N HIS A 85 -10.62 -10.49 -17.67
CA HIS A 85 -10.79 -11.34 -16.49
C HIS A 85 -9.50 -11.70 -15.75
N ARG A 86 -8.34 -11.19 -16.18
CA ARG A 86 -7.08 -11.49 -15.52
C ARG A 86 -6.94 -10.67 -14.23
N LYS A 87 -6.55 -11.32 -13.13
CA LYS A 87 -6.11 -10.63 -11.93
C LYS A 87 -4.71 -10.04 -12.09
N LEU A 88 -4.59 -8.74 -11.84
CA LEU A 88 -3.30 -8.04 -11.83
C LEU A 88 -2.54 -8.40 -10.56
N LYS A 89 -1.28 -8.81 -10.67
CA LYS A 89 -0.45 -9.13 -9.51
C LYS A 89 0.50 -7.97 -9.21
N VAL A 90 0.27 -7.33 -8.07
CA VAL A 90 0.98 -6.11 -7.69
C VAL A 90 1.55 -6.29 -6.29
N TYR A 91 2.77 -5.78 -6.11
CA TYR A 91 3.51 -5.87 -4.85
C TYR A 91 3.78 -4.45 -4.35
N LEU A 92 3.65 -4.23 -3.05
CA LEU A 92 3.79 -2.92 -2.45
C LEU A 92 4.75 -2.98 -1.27
N LEU A 93 5.68 -2.03 -1.25
CA LEU A 93 6.58 -1.77 -0.14
C LEU A 93 6.34 -0.34 0.35
N GLY A 94 6.30 -0.16 1.67
CA GLY A 94 6.17 1.14 2.31
C GLY A 94 7.38 1.40 3.18
N ILE A 95 7.93 2.60 3.06
CA ILE A 95 8.99 3.07 3.94
C ILE A 95 8.60 4.43 4.50
N PHE A 96 8.89 4.64 5.78
CA PHE A 96 8.61 5.89 6.47
C PHE A 96 9.88 6.45 7.13
N PRO A 97 10.25 7.72 6.93
CA PRO A 97 11.41 8.29 7.57
C PRO A 97 11.17 8.47 9.06
N LEU A 98 12.14 8.09 9.91
CA LEU A 98 12.06 8.25 11.37
C LEU A 98 12.58 9.60 11.86
N GLN A 99 13.47 10.23 11.10
CA GLN A 99 14.08 11.50 11.47
C GLN A 99 13.04 12.63 11.56
N GLU A 100 13.15 13.45 12.62
CA GLU A 100 12.34 14.67 12.80
C GLU A 100 10.82 14.40 12.76
N LYS A 101 10.39 13.20 13.16
CA LYS A 101 8.97 12.86 13.24
C LYS A 101 8.41 13.10 14.63
N THR A 102 7.18 13.58 14.63
CA THR A 102 6.38 13.71 15.85
C THR A 102 5.84 12.34 16.26
N THR A 103 5.55 12.17 17.55
CA THR A 103 4.88 10.95 18.05
C THR A 103 3.56 10.69 17.33
N THR A 104 2.81 11.74 16.98
CA THR A 104 1.55 11.63 16.22
C THR A 104 1.79 11.07 14.82
N SER A 105 2.81 11.53 14.11
CA SER A 105 3.20 11.00 12.79
C SER A 105 3.55 9.51 12.85
N LEU A 106 4.31 9.12 13.87
CA LEU A 106 4.73 7.72 14.07
C LEU A 106 3.55 6.82 14.44
N ASP A 107 2.62 7.28 15.30
CA ASP A 107 1.41 6.53 15.65
C ASP A 107 0.51 6.31 14.43
N ARG A 108 0.31 7.34 13.61
CA ARG A 108 -0.43 7.24 12.34
C ARG A 108 0.22 6.23 11.38
N MET A 109 1.54 6.30 11.23
CA MET A 109 2.30 5.34 10.43
C MET A 109 2.14 3.90 10.91
N ILE A 110 2.20 3.66 12.23
CA ILE A 110 2.03 2.32 12.82
C ILE A 110 0.60 1.80 12.61
N ARG A 111 -0.40 2.66 12.77
CA ARG A 111 -1.82 2.31 12.62
C ARG A 111 -2.29 2.26 11.17
N PHE A 112 -1.46 2.72 10.23
CA PHE A 112 -1.82 2.74 8.82
C PHE A 112 -2.07 1.33 8.27
N SER A 113 -3.23 1.15 7.64
CA SER A 113 -3.63 -0.11 7.01
C SER A 113 -4.14 0.12 5.60
N ILE A 114 -3.85 -0.84 4.73
CA ILE A 114 -4.20 -0.74 3.30
C ILE A 114 -5.71 -0.86 3.10
N ASN A 115 -6.37 -1.70 3.89
CA ASN A 115 -7.77 -2.06 3.78
C ASN A 115 -8.65 -1.42 4.87
N GLY A 116 -8.11 -0.50 5.68
CA GLY A 116 -8.83 0.13 6.78
C GLY A 116 -8.95 -0.71 8.06
N GLU A 117 -8.42 -1.93 8.08
CA GLU A 117 -8.49 -2.86 9.21
C GLU A 117 -7.09 -3.16 9.76
N ALA A 118 -6.54 -2.25 10.58
CA ALA A 118 -5.25 -2.47 11.22
C ALA A 118 -5.33 -3.57 12.29
N SER A 119 -4.48 -4.59 12.17
CA SER A 119 -4.38 -5.65 13.16
C SER A 119 -3.80 -5.14 14.49
N GLN A 120 -4.48 -5.40 15.61
CA GLN A 120 -4.01 -5.00 16.94
C GLN A 120 -2.67 -5.64 17.32
N SER A 121 -2.48 -6.93 16.99
CA SER A 121 -1.19 -7.59 17.19
C SER A 121 -0.08 -6.93 16.37
N ARG A 122 -0.40 -6.40 15.18
CA ARG A 122 0.57 -5.68 14.36
C ARG A 122 0.94 -4.33 14.97
N ILE A 123 -0.05 -3.57 15.45
CA ILE A 123 0.18 -2.29 16.12
C ILE A 123 1.17 -2.48 17.28
N LEU A 124 0.88 -3.44 18.17
CA LEU A 124 1.75 -3.72 19.33
C LEU A 124 3.17 -4.13 18.92
N GLN A 125 3.31 -4.95 17.88
CA GLN A 125 4.62 -5.38 17.38
C GLN A 125 5.40 -4.19 16.78
N ASP A 126 4.73 -3.35 15.99
CA ASP A 126 5.36 -2.22 15.31
C ASP A 126 5.74 -1.11 16.30
N GLU A 127 4.94 -0.87 17.35
CA GLU A 127 5.31 -0.01 18.48
C GLU A 127 6.56 -0.53 19.21
N ASN A 128 6.63 -1.83 19.46
CA ASN A 128 7.78 -2.44 20.12
C ASN A 128 9.04 -2.37 19.24
N ASP A 129 8.92 -2.67 17.95
CA ASP A 129 10.02 -2.60 17.00
C ASP A 129 10.54 -1.16 16.85
N LEU A 130 9.63 -0.18 16.77
CA LEU A 130 9.99 1.24 16.70
C LEU A 130 10.79 1.66 17.94
N ARG A 131 10.30 1.34 19.14
CA ARG A 131 10.99 1.65 20.41
C ARG A 131 12.39 1.03 20.46
N ARG A 132 12.53 -0.22 20.05
CA ARG A 132 13.83 -0.92 20.01
C ARG A 132 14.79 -0.32 18.97
N ILE A 133 14.27 0.21 17.86
CA ILE A 133 15.06 0.94 16.87
C ILE A 133 15.53 2.28 17.44
N GLU A 134 14.65 3.04 18.09
CA GLU A 134 14.97 4.31 18.74
C GLU A 134 16.02 4.15 19.84
N GLU A 135 15.89 3.14 20.71
CA GLU A 135 16.88 2.81 21.73
C GLU A 135 18.26 2.52 21.11
N ARG A 136 18.30 1.76 20.00
CA ARG A 136 19.56 1.46 19.30
C ARG A 136 20.16 2.68 18.63
N LEU A 137 19.33 3.56 18.05
CA LEU A 137 19.79 4.83 17.46
C LEU A 137 20.47 5.70 18.52
N PHE A 138 19.86 5.80 19.71
CA PHE A 138 20.40 6.55 20.84
C PHE A 138 21.71 5.96 21.38
N VAL A 139 21.79 4.63 21.56
CA VAL A 139 22.94 3.97 22.18
C VAL A 139 24.14 3.83 21.24
N TYR A 140 23.92 3.54 19.96
CA TYR A 140 25.00 3.18 19.03
C TYR A 140 25.37 4.28 18.04
N GLY A 141 24.74 5.47 18.12
CA GLY A 141 25.04 6.60 17.24
C GLY A 141 24.84 6.28 15.76
N TRP A 142 23.89 5.39 15.44
CA TRP A 142 23.56 5.04 14.05
C TRP A 142 23.10 6.28 13.28
N SER A 143 23.35 6.31 11.97
CA SER A 143 23.04 7.47 11.13
C SER A 143 21.61 7.94 11.32
N LEU A 144 21.42 9.27 11.39
CA LEU A 144 20.12 9.90 11.68
C LEU A 144 19.07 9.65 10.57
N GLN A 145 19.49 9.25 9.37
CA GLN A 145 18.61 9.06 8.21
C GLN A 145 18.03 7.64 8.12
N ARG A 146 17.41 7.16 9.21
CA ARG A 146 16.77 5.84 9.22
C ARG A 146 15.35 5.87 8.69
N THR A 147 14.99 4.76 8.05
CA THR A 147 13.63 4.49 7.61
C THR A 147 13.04 3.31 8.36
N PHE A 148 11.71 3.31 8.46
CA PHE A 148 10.92 2.23 9.02
C PHE A 148 10.21 1.52 7.88
N LEU A 149 10.48 0.22 7.72
CA LEU A 149 9.75 -0.62 6.79
C LEU A 149 8.34 -0.88 7.35
N MET A 150 7.32 -0.46 6.61
CA MET A 150 5.93 -0.53 7.02
C MET A 150 5.33 -1.91 6.72
N ALA A 151 4.57 -2.43 7.68
CA ALA A 151 3.85 -3.71 7.55
C ALA A 151 2.38 -3.51 7.16
N PHE A 152 1.91 -2.26 7.02
CA PHE A 152 0.59 -1.93 6.47
C PHE A 152 -0.59 -2.57 7.22
N GLY A 153 -0.48 -2.72 8.54
CA GLY A 153 -1.52 -3.34 9.38
C GLY A 153 -1.67 -4.86 9.20
N ALA A 154 -0.79 -5.51 8.41
CA ALA A 154 -0.84 -6.96 8.20
C ALA A 154 -0.68 -7.73 9.52
N PRO A 155 -1.48 -8.77 9.77
CA PRO A 155 -1.45 -9.49 11.04
C PRO A 155 -0.07 -10.13 11.31
N THR A 156 0.21 -10.36 12.59
CA THR A 156 1.43 -11.00 13.05
C THR A 156 1.10 -11.95 14.18
N ASP A 157 1.85 -13.03 14.30
CA ASP A 157 1.78 -13.90 15.46
C ASP A 157 2.79 -13.43 16.51
N LEU A 158 2.27 -12.88 17.61
CA LEU A 158 3.08 -12.41 18.74
C LEU A 158 3.84 -13.54 19.45
N SER A 159 3.46 -14.80 19.22
CA SER A 159 4.14 -15.97 19.78
C SER A 159 5.34 -16.43 18.96
N SER A 160 5.46 -15.97 17.70
CA SER A 160 6.59 -16.31 16.82
C SER A 160 7.70 -15.28 16.96
N SER A 161 8.72 -15.58 17.78
CA SER A 161 9.79 -14.63 18.11
C SER A 161 10.74 -14.31 16.94
N ASP A 162 10.75 -15.11 15.87
CA ASP A 162 11.71 -15.02 14.76
C ASP A 162 11.08 -15.36 13.39
N SER A 163 9.92 -14.78 13.07
CA SER A 163 9.41 -14.89 11.70
C SER A 163 10.29 -14.06 10.76
N LYS A 164 10.92 -14.70 9.77
CA LYS A 164 11.51 -14.01 8.61
C LYS A 164 10.47 -13.11 7.94
N GLY A 165 10.92 -12.02 7.33
CA GLY A 165 10.03 -11.18 6.54
C GLY A 165 9.37 -11.97 5.40
N PHE A 166 8.13 -11.61 5.07
CA PHE A 166 7.34 -12.35 4.10
C PHE A 166 6.37 -11.45 3.32
N TRP A 167 5.85 -11.96 2.21
CA TRP A 167 4.87 -11.25 1.39
C TRP A 167 3.45 -11.66 1.76
N TYR A 168 2.70 -10.74 2.37
CA TYR A 168 1.33 -10.95 2.80
C TYR A 168 0.35 -10.55 1.70
N LYS A 169 -0.59 -11.44 1.36
CA LYS A 169 -1.69 -11.12 0.44
C LYS A 169 -2.77 -10.35 1.19
N VAL A 170 -3.01 -9.11 0.77
CA VAL A 170 -3.98 -8.23 1.43
C VAL A 170 -5.40 -8.65 1.06
N PRO A 171 -6.27 -8.97 2.03
CA PRO A 171 -7.68 -9.20 1.77
C PRO A 171 -8.44 -7.87 1.62
N ASN A 172 -9.60 -7.91 0.96
CA ASN A 172 -10.56 -6.79 0.93
C ASN A 172 -10.01 -5.44 0.41
N ILE A 173 -9.09 -5.47 -0.56
CA ILE A 173 -8.68 -4.24 -1.24
C ILE A 173 -9.81 -3.68 -2.11
N PRO A 174 -9.81 -2.37 -2.44
CA PRO A 174 -10.89 -1.72 -3.18
C PRO A 174 -11.22 -2.41 -4.52
N ASP A 175 -10.20 -2.80 -5.29
CA ASP A 175 -10.41 -3.54 -6.54
C ASP A 175 -10.09 -5.04 -6.43
N ARG A 176 -11.13 -5.86 -6.51
CA ARG A 176 -11.04 -7.33 -6.44
C ARG A 176 -10.34 -7.99 -7.63
N THR A 177 -10.12 -7.24 -8.71
CA THR A 177 -9.34 -7.68 -9.88
C THR A 177 -7.84 -7.50 -9.68
N VAL A 178 -7.41 -6.91 -8.56
CA VAL A 178 -6.00 -6.86 -8.16
C VAL A 178 -5.74 -7.91 -7.09
N GLU A 179 -4.61 -8.61 -7.20
CA GLU A 179 -4.00 -9.36 -6.11
C GLU A 179 -2.83 -8.52 -5.59
N LEU A 180 -3.08 -7.79 -4.51
CA LEU A 180 -2.08 -6.98 -3.84
C LEU A 180 -1.34 -7.80 -2.78
N ARG A 181 -0.01 -7.73 -2.80
CA ARG A 181 0.84 -8.25 -1.74
C ARG A 181 1.67 -7.14 -1.14
N VAL A 182 1.75 -7.10 0.18
CA VAL A 182 2.62 -6.17 0.92
C VAL A 182 3.77 -6.93 1.56
N TYR A 183 4.93 -6.30 1.64
CA TYR A 183 6.03 -6.87 2.42
C TYR A 183 5.76 -6.66 3.91
N VAL A 184 5.84 -7.73 4.68
CA VAL A 184 5.75 -7.73 6.13
C VAL A 184 7.16 -7.95 6.67
N PRO A 185 7.84 -6.89 7.14
CA PRO A 185 9.20 -6.98 7.60
C PRO A 185 9.30 -7.66 8.97
N SER A 186 10.37 -8.40 9.17
CA SER A 186 10.86 -8.76 10.50
C SER A 186 11.55 -7.56 11.17
N PHE A 187 11.81 -7.66 12.47
CA PHE A 187 12.66 -6.67 13.16
C PHE A 187 14.06 -6.57 12.51
N HIS A 188 14.62 -7.70 12.06
CA HIS A 188 15.91 -7.73 11.37
C HIS A 188 15.86 -6.96 10.06
N ASP A 189 14.80 -7.15 9.26
CA ASP A 189 14.60 -6.41 8.01
C ASP A 189 14.55 -4.90 8.22
N ARG A 190 13.90 -4.45 9.29
CA ARG A 190 13.83 -3.02 9.66
C ARG A 190 15.20 -2.47 10.05
N ILE A 191 15.97 -3.23 10.81
CA ILE A 191 17.31 -2.83 11.26
C ILE A 191 18.29 -2.71 10.08
N PHE A 192 18.25 -3.66 9.16
CA PHE A 192 19.17 -3.72 8.02
C PHE A 192 18.62 -3.06 6.76
N GLU A 193 17.38 -2.56 6.78
CA GLU A 193 16.66 -1.97 5.64
C GLU A 193 16.63 -2.93 4.44
N ARG A 194 16.35 -4.20 4.72
CA ARG A 194 16.35 -5.29 3.73
C ARG A 194 14.94 -5.79 3.47
N VAL A 195 14.71 -6.16 2.22
CA VAL A 195 13.47 -6.81 1.79
C VAL A 195 13.86 -8.13 1.16
N GLU A 196 13.42 -9.23 1.76
CA GLU A 196 13.64 -10.55 1.21
C GLU A 196 12.61 -10.86 0.10
N LEU A 197 13.13 -11.33 -1.02
CA LEU A 197 12.33 -11.81 -2.14
C LEU A 197 12.47 -13.32 -2.23
N PRO A 198 11.40 -14.10 -1.95
CA PRO A 198 11.41 -15.52 -2.22
C PRO A 198 11.73 -15.75 -3.70
N VAL A 199 12.61 -16.71 -4.01
CA VAL A 199 13.00 -17.02 -5.40
C VAL A 199 11.77 -17.30 -6.28
N SER A 200 10.73 -17.90 -5.72
CA SER A 200 9.45 -18.16 -6.39
C SER A 200 8.67 -16.91 -6.79
N GLU A 201 8.91 -15.77 -6.15
CA GLU A 201 8.25 -14.49 -6.44
C GLU A 201 9.07 -13.61 -7.42
N ILE A 202 10.36 -13.91 -7.64
CA ILE A 202 11.24 -13.15 -8.55
C ILE A 202 10.65 -13.05 -9.97
N PRO A 203 10.19 -14.13 -10.64
CA PRO A 203 9.62 -14.03 -11.99
C PRO A 203 8.34 -13.19 -12.07
N ARG A 204 7.71 -12.88 -10.94
CA ARG A 204 6.51 -12.05 -10.86
C ARG A 204 6.85 -10.57 -10.63
N LEU A 205 8.03 -10.30 -10.07
CA LEU A 205 8.58 -8.98 -9.78
C LEU A 205 9.39 -8.42 -10.96
N SER A 206 10.17 -9.26 -11.63
CA SER A 206 10.86 -8.93 -12.87
C SER A 206 9.87 -9.04 -14.04
N GLY A 207 9.44 -7.88 -14.54
CA GLY A 207 8.78 -7.74 -15.84
C GLY A 207 9.75 -7.14 -16.82
#